data_AF-A0A060YYK1-F1
#
_entry.id   AF-A0A060YYK1-F1
#
_cell.length_a   1.000
_cell.length_b   1.000
_cell.length_c   1.000
_cell.angle_alpha   90.00
_cell.angle_beta   90.00
_cell.angle_gamma   90.00
#
_symmetry.space_group_name_H-M   'P 1'
#
loop_
_entity.id
_entity.type
_entity.pdbx_description
1 polymer ?
#
loop_
_entity_poly.entity_id
_entity_poly.type
_entity_poly.pdbx_seq_one_letter_code
_entity_poly.pdbx_strand_id
1 'polypeptide(L)'
;MTCDPGTYYNGHRRTCELCHRACATCAGTGMEACNKCAEGYFLEEWRCVSTCSVGYYMYEQTSDKGDIKSCRKCDHSCYACTGPGETNCSTCVNGYNLEAGVCVVSTICKDANEESWAEGSFCVLVKKNNLCQRKVLQQLCCRTCSLKG
;
A
#
# COMPACT_ATOMS: atom_id res chain seq x y z
N MET A 1 -5.03 -34.04 -18.97
CA MET A 1 -6.33 -33.54 -18.49
C MET A 1 -6.26 -32.03 -18.56
N THR A 2 -6.95 -31.41 -19.51
CA THR A 2 -6.96 -29.96 -19.68
C THR A 2 -8.38 -29.49 -19.37
N CYS A 3 -8.50 -28.51 -18.49
CA CYS A 3 -9.78 -27.91 -18.15
C CYS A 3 -10.09 -26.74 -19.07
N ASP A 4 -11.38 -26.47 -19.28
CA ASP A 4 -11.85 -25.38 -20.14
C ASP A 4 -11.48 -24.01 -19.54
N PRO A 5 -11.37 -22.94 -20.36
CA PRO A 5 -11.16 -21.58 -19.88
C PRO A 5 -12.18 -21.19 -18.81
N GLY A 6 -11.75 -20.48 -17.76
CA GLY A 6 -12.60 -20.15 -16.62
C GLY A 6 -12.78 -21.28 -15.59
N THR A 7 -12.12 -22.43 -15.80
CA THR A 7 -12.07 -23.53 -14.82
C THR A 7 -10.63 -23.92 -14.50
N TYR A 8 -10.44 -24.60 -13.37
CA TYR A 8 -9.15 -25.16 -12.98
C TYR A 8 -9.31 -26.63 -12.57
N TYR A 9 -8.23 -27.40 -12.68
CA TYR A 9 -8.25 -28.81 -12.29
C TYR A 9 -8.09 -28.95 -10.77
N ASN A 10 -9.14 -29.43 -10.10
CA ASN A 10 -9.06 -29.79 -8.69
C ASN A 10 -8.51 -31.22 -8.56
N GLY A 11 -7.23 -31.34 -8.18
CA GLY A 11 -6.54 -32.63 -8.07
C GLY A 11 -7.14 -33.58 -7.01
N HIS A 12 -7.77 -33.04 -5.95
CA HIS A 12 -8.40 -33.84 -4.91
C HIS A 12 -9.70 -34.48 -5.39
N ARG A 13 -10.53 -33.73 -6.12
CA ARG A 13 -11.83 -34.19 -6.64
C ARG A 13 -11.71 -34.84 -8.01
N ARG A 14 -10.58 -34.66 -8.69
CA ARG A 14 -10.30 -35.09 -10.07
C ARG A 14 -11.31 -34.52 -11.08
N THR A 15 -11.80 -33.32 -10.81
CA THR A 15 -12.80 -32.61 -11.63
C THR A 15 -12.31 -31.21 -11.95
N CYS A 16 -12.81 -30.63 -13.05
CA CYS A 16 -12.64 -29.21 -13.32
C CYS A 16 -13.66 -28.41 -12.50
N GLU A 17 -13.21 -27.42 -11.75
CA GLU A 17 -14.06 -26.54 -10.95
C GLU A 17 -13.96 -25.09 -11.46
N LEU A 18 -15.04 -24.34 -11.30
CA LEU A 18 -15.14 -22.97 -11.75
C LEU A 18 -14.20 -22.05 -10.96
N CYS A 19 -13.59 -21.11 -11.67
CA CYS A 19 -12.90 -19.99 -11.06
C CYS A 19 -13.89 -19.03 -10.40
N HIS A 20 -13.38 -18.20 -9.49
CA HIS A 20 -14.14 -17.04 -9.02
C HIS A 20 -14.47 -16.11 -10.21
N ARG A 21 -15.67 -15.50 -10.21
CA ARG A 21 -16.19 -14.67 -11.33
C ARG A 21 -15.30 -13.51 -11.76
N ALA A 22 -14.41 -13.06 -10.88
CA ALA A 22 -13.46 -11.98 -11.16
C ALA A 22 -12.21 -12.47 -11.91
N CYS A 23 -11.95 -13.79 -11.92
CA CYS A 23 -10.83 -14.39 -12.64
C CYS A 23 -11.26 -14.87 -14.03
N ALA A 24 -10.49 -14.55 -15.07
CA ALA A 24 -10.56 -15.22 -16.36
C ALA A 24 -9.90 -16.61 -16.32
N THR A 25 -8.81 -16.73 -15.54
CA THR A 25 -8.15 -18.02 -15.24
C THR A 25 -7.69 -18.03 -13.79
N CYS A 26 -7.66 -19.21 -13.18
CA CYS A 26 -7.31 -19.38 -11.77
C CYS A 26 -6.52 -20.68 -11.53
N ALA A 27 -5.90 -20.77 -10.35
CA ALA A 27 -5.25 -21.97 -9.82
C ALA A 27 -6.08 -22.63 -8.70
N GLY A 28 -7.23 -22.07 -8.35
CA GLY A 28 -8.08 -22.49 -7.24
C GLY A 28 -9.46 -21.81 -7.28
N THR A 29 -10.38 -22.24 -6.40
CA THR A 29 -11.75 -21.68 -6.33
C THR A 29 -11.81 -20.24 -5.79
N GLY A 30 -10.84 -19.85 -4.94
CA GLY A 30 -10.86 -18.59 -4.21
C GLY A 30 -10.54 -17.37 -5.09
N MET A 31 -10.99 -16.19 -4.64
CA MET A 31 -10.68 -14.91 -5.30
C MET A 31 -9.19 -14.54 -5.23
N GLU A 32 -8.40 -15.22 -4.38
CA GLU A 32 -6.95 -15.03 -4.19
C GLU A 32 -6.12 -16.05 -4.99
N ALA A 33 -6.75 -16.81 -5.88
CA ALA A 33 -6.09 -17.78 -6.73
C ALA A 33 -6.22 -17.41 -8.22
N CYS A 34 -6.42 -16.12 -8.54
CA CYS A 34 -6.53 -15.68 -9.93
C CYS A 34 -5.15 -15.60 -10.58
N ASN A 35 -5.03 -16.13 -11.80
CA ASN A 35 -3.84 -15.97 -12.66
C ASN A 35 -4.04 -14.84 -13.68
N LYS A 36 -5.27 -14.67 -14.17
CA LYS A 36 -5.68 -13.56 -15.05
C LYS A 36 -7.05 -13.07 -14.63
N CYS A 37 -7.25 -11.76 -14.71
CA CYS A 37 -8.52 -11.13 -14.38
C CYS A 37 -9.48 -11.11 -15.57
N ALA A 38 -10.77 -11.20 -15.26
CA ALA A 38 -11.82 -10.92 -16.22
C ALA A 38 -11.79 -9.45 -16.66
N GLU A 39 -12.45 -9.14 -17.76
CA GLU A 39 -12.55 -7.76 -18.25
C GLU A 39 -13.15 -6.83 -17.20
N GLY A 40 -12.60 -5.62 -17.06
CA GLY A 40 -12.99 -4.63 -16.04
C GLY A 40 -12.38 -4.86 -14.66
N TYR A 41 -11.57 -5.90 -14.47
CA TYR A 41 -10.83 -6.16 -13.22
C TYR A 41 -9.32 -5.99 -13.41
N PHE A 42 -8.64 -5.65 -12.32
CA PHE A 42 -7.20 -5.44 -12.25
C PHE A 42 -6.56 -6.51 -11.37
N LEU A 43 -5.41 -7.04 -11.81
CA LEU A 43 -4.66 -8.00 -11.00
C LEU A 43 -3.91 -7.24 -9.89
N GLU A 44 -4.25 -7.57 -8.65
CA GLU A 44 -3.61 -7.09 -7.44
C GLU A 44 -3.01 -8.31 -6.72
N GLU A 45 -1.70 -8.52 -6.87
CA GLU A 45 -1.01 -9.73 -6.43
C GLU A 45 -1.63 -11.01 -7.03
N TRP A 46 -2.49 -11.72 -6.29
CA TRP A 46 -3.17 -12.95 -6.73
C TRP A 46 -4.70 -12.82 -6.80
N ARG A 47 -5.22 -11.61 -6.59
CA ARG A 47 -6.65 -11.31 -6.60
C ARG A 47 -7.02 -10.33 -7.69
N CYS A 48 -8.25 -10.45 -8.16
CA CYS A 48 -8.81 -9.55 -9.16
C CYS A 48 -9.78 -8.57 -8.50
N VAL A 49 -9.48 -7.28 -8.60
CA VAL A 49 -10.24 -6.19 -7.97
C VAL A 49 -10.79 -5.22 -9.00
N SER A 50 -11.95 -4.61 -8.74
CA SER A 50 -12.50 -3.56 -9.62
C SER A 50 -11.85 -2.20 -9.40
N THR A 51 -11.20 -2.01 -8.25
CA THR A 51 -10.50 -0.78 -7.87
C THR A 51 -9.31 -1.18 -7.01
N CYS A 52 -8.15 -0.59 -7.28
CA CYS A 52 -6.94 -0.89 -6.52
C CYS A 52 -7.09 -0.47 -5.07
N SER A 53 -6.58 -1.29 -4.16
CA SER A 53 -6.55 -1.03 -2.74
C SER A 53 -5.66 0.19 -2.43
N VAL A 54 -5.89 0.84 -1.29
CA VAL A 54 -4.99 1.91 -0.80
C VAL A 54 -3.56 1.37 -0.71
N GLY A 55 -2.58 2.17 -1.14
CA GLY A 55 -1.19 1.74 -1.31
C GLY A 55 -0.88 1.13 -2.68
N TYR A 56 -1.85 1.08 -3.60
CA TYR A 56 -1.66 0.69 -4.99
C TYR A 56 -2.21 1.74 -5.95
N TYR A 57 -1.61 1.84 -7.14
CA TYR A 57 -2.12 2.63 -8.25
C TYR A 57 -2.48 1.75 -9.44
N MET A 58 -3.42 2.23 -10.25
CA MET A 58 -3.83 1.56 -11.49
C MET A 58 -2.74 1.66 -12.54
N TYR A 59 -2.31 0.52 -13.07
CA TYR A 59 -1.35 0.42 -14.15
C TYR A 59 -1.98 -0.27 -15.35
N GLU A 60 -1.93 0.40 -16.50
CA GLU A 60 -2.40 -0.12 -17.77
C GLU A 60 -1.28 0.00 -18.80
N GLN A 61 -0.93 -1.12 -19.43
CA GLN A 61 0.05 -1.16 -20.50
C GLN A 61 -0.56 -1.86 -21.70
N THR A 62 -0.76 -1.10 -22.78
CA THR A 62 -1.16 -1.61 -24.08
C THR A 62 0.10 -2.04 -24.85
N SER A 63 0.14 -3.27 -25.34
CA SER A 63 1.25 -3.78 -26.16
C SER A 63 0.70 -4.62 -27.32
N ASP A 64 1.55 -4.89 -28.32
CA ASP A 64 1.18 -5.80 -29.44
C ASP A 64 0.78 -7.22 -28.97
N LYS A 65 1.11 -7.57 -27.72
CA LYS A 65 0.79 -8.87 -27.08
C LYS A 65 -0.46 -8.82 -26.20
N GLY A 66 -1.18 -7.70 -26.19
CA GLY A 66 -2.39 -7.47 -25.41
C GLY A 66 -2.21 -6.45 -24.27
N ASP A 67 -3.35 -6.11 -23.66
CA ASP A 67 -3.45 -5.12 -22.59
C ASP A 67 -3.22 -5.77 -21.22
N ILE A 68 -2.30 -5.20 -20.44
CA ILE A 68 -2.03 -5.61 -19.07
C ILE A 68 -2.65 -4.58 -18.14
N LYS A 69 -3.63 -5.02 -17.34
CA LYS A 69 -4.31 -4.24 -16.31
C LYS A 69 -3.98 -4.79 -14.93
N SER A 70 -3.26 -4.03 -14.14
CA SER A 70 -2.84 -4.44 -12.79
C SER A 70 -2.80 -3.29 -11.79
N CYS A 71 -2.85 -3.64 -10.51
CA CYS A 71 -2.61 -2.72 -9.41
C CYS A 71 -1.15 -2.85 -8.98
N ARG A 72 -0.38 -1.77 -9.05
CA ARG A 72 1.03 -1.75 -8.67
C ARG A 72 1.22 -0.98 -7.36
N LYS A 73 2.09 -1.48 -6.49
CA LYS A 73 2.39 -0.85 -5.20
C LYS A 73 2.95 0.56 -5.41
N CYS A 74 2.50 1.48 -4.57
CA CYS A 74 3.09 2.80 -4.42
C CYS A 74 4.54 2.72 -3.91
N ASP A 75 5.26 3.84 -3.97
CA ASP A 75 6.50 3.96 -3.19
C ASP A 75 6.21 3.78 -1.69
N HIS A 76 7.16 3.20 -0.97
CA HIS A 76 7.02 2.87 0.45
C HIS A 76 6.75 4.08 1.36
N SER A 77 7.09 5.29 0.93
CA SER A 77 6.81 6.54 1.65
C SER A 77 5.37 7.04 1.46
N CYS A 78 4.69 6.59 0.40
CA CYS A 78 3.30 6.96 0.12
C CYS A 78 2.34 6.02 0.88
N TYR A 79 1.35 6.59 1.56
CA TYR A 79 0.17 5.82 2.01
C TYR A 79 -0.80 5.57 0.85
N ALA A 80 -0.93 6.55 -0.06
CA ALA A 80 -1.64 6.42 -1.31
C ALA A 80 -0.91 7.20 -2.41
N CYS A 81 -1.04 6.76 -3.66
CA CYS A 81 -0.38 7.36 -4.82
C CYS A 81 -1.28 7.33 -6.06
N THR A 82 -0.99 8.17 -7.04
CA THR A 82 -1.70 8.24 -8.33
C THR A 82 -0.90 7.63 -9.47
N GLY A 83 0.33 7.19 -9.23
CA GLY A 83 1.24 6.72 -10.26
C GLY A 83 2.54 6.15 -9.70
N PRO A 84 3.50 5.80 -10.58
CA PRO A 84 4.77 5.19 -10.19
C PRO A 84 5.71 6.17 -9.50
N GLY A 85 6.57 5.64 -8.63
CA GLY A 85 7.69 6.38 -8.03
C GLY A 85 7.29 7.30 -6.88
N GLU A 86 8.30 7.97 -6.32
CA GLU A 86 8.18 8.78 -5.10
C GLU A 86 7.47 10.13 -5.29
N THR A 87 7.36 10.62 -6.53
CA THR A 87 6.77 11.95 -6.86
C THR A 87 5.27 11.92 -7.13
N ASN A 88 4.65 10.74 -7.01
CA ASN A 88 3.23 10.54 -7.31
C ASN A 88 2.41 10.21 -6.05
N CYS A 89 2.89 10.55 -4.86
CA CYS A 89 2.13 10.38 -3.63
C CYS A 89 0.95 11.35 -3.57
N SER A 90 -0.20 10.87 -3.12
CA SER A 90 -1.38 11.69 -2.77
C SER A 90 -1.54 11.85 -1.26
N THR A 91 -1.05 10.87 -0.49
CA THR A 91 -0.97 10.92 0.97
C THR A 91 0.28 10.17 1.44
N CYS A 92 0.81 10.56 2.59
CA CYS A 92 2.03 9.98 3.13
C CYS A 92 1.77 9.06 4.31
N VAL A 93 2.64 8.07 4.50
CA VAL A 93 2.63 7.28 5.73
C VAL A 93 2.98 8.16 6.93
N ASN A 94 2.61 7.72 8.13
CA ASN A 94 2.89 8.46 9.36
C ASN A 94 4.39 8.79 9.48
N GLY A 95 4.69 10.04 9.83
CA GLY A 95 6.06 10.56 9.94
C GLY A 95 6.61 11.26 8.68
N TYR A 96 5.83 11.30 7.60
CA TYR A 96 6.18 12.01 6.36
C TYR A 96 5.16 13.13 6.08
N ASN A 97 5.61 14.20 5.43
CA ASN A 97 4.74 15.25 4.90
C ASN A 97 4.77 15.22 3.37
N LEU A 98 3.62 15.56 2.77
CA LEU A 98 3.50 15.65 1.33
C LEU A 98 4.01 17.01 0.84
N GLU A 99 5.05 17.00 0.01
CA GLU A 99 5.63 18.17 -0.62
C GLU A 99 5.72 17.92 -2.14
N ALA A 100 4.90 18.63 -2.92
CA ALA A 100 4.88 18.55 -4.38
C ALA A 100 4.78 17.11 -4.95
N GLY A 101 3.96 16.26 -4.33
CA GLY A 101 3.79 14.86 -4.72
C GLY A 101 4.81 13.90 -4.13
N VAL A 102 5.81 14.40 -3.39
CA VAL A 102 6.84 13.62 -2.71
C VAL A 102 6.54 13.54 -1.22
N CYS A 103 6.64 12.34 -0.65
CA CYS A 103 6.60 12.17 0.80
C CYS A 103 8.01 12.38 1.36
N VAL A 104 8.26 13.56 1.92
CA VAL A 104 9.51 13.86 2.60
C VAL A 104 9.38 13.56 4.08
N VAL A 105 10.46 13.11 4.70
CA VAL A 105 10.49 12.86 6.13
C VAL A 105 10.14 14.16 6.85
N SER A 106 9.14 14.11 7.73
CA SER A 106 8.73 15.28 8.48
C SER A 106 9.88 15.74 9.38
N THR A 107 10.31 16.99 9.19
CA THR A 107 11.12 17.70 10.17
C THR A 107 10.25 18.46 11.18
N ILE A 108 8.97 18.69 10.87
CA ILE A 108 8.03 19.37 11.75
C ILE A 108 7.26 18.31 12.53
N CYS A 109 7.66 18.04 13.78
CA CYS A 109 6.86 17.18 14.64
C CYS A 109 5.53 17.91 14.92
N LYS A 110 4.39 17.32 14.54
CA LYS A 110 3.09 17.79 15.04
C LYS A 110 3.10 17.59 16.55
N ASP A 111 2.82 18.65 17.31
CA ASP A 111 2.77 18.57 18.76
C ASP A 111 1.86 17.42 19.17
N ALA A 112 2.37 16.59 20.07
CA ALA A 112 1.62 15.47 20.61
C ALA A 112 0.40 15.99 21.38
N ASN A 113 -0.73 15.30 21.28
CA ASN A 113 -1.98 15.64 21.96
C ASN A 113 -1.79 15.62 23.50
N GLU A 114 -2.69 16.27 24.25
CA GLU A 114 -2.62 16.50 25.71
C GLU A 114 -2.29 15.27 26.59
N GLU A 115 -2.51 14.04 26.12
CA GLU A 115 -2.12 12.81 26.83
C GLU A 115 -0.61 12.51 26.86
N SER A 116 0.19 13.05 25.92
CA SER A 116 1.65 12.84 25.86
C SER A 116 2.44 13.74 26.83
N TRP A 117 1.74 14.56 27.62
CA TRP A 117 2.27 15.62 28.47
C TRP A 117 2.39 15.22 29.95
N ALA A 118 2.35 13.92 30.25
CA ALA A 118 2.64 13.43 31.58
C ALA A 118 4.02 13.96 32.06
N GLU A 119 4.05 14.57 33.25
CA GLU A 119 5.28 15.04 33.86
C GLU A 119 6.27 13.86 33.99
N GLY A 120 7.46 14.01 33.41
CA GLY A 120 8.49 12.97 33.39
C GLY A 120 8.55 12.12 32.11
N SER A 121 7.69 12.35 31.11
CA SER A 121 7.83 11.69 29.81
C SER A 121 9.11 12.15 29.10
N PHE A 122 9.70 11.26 28.29
CA PHE A 122 10.90 11.56 27.49
C PHE A 122 10.68 12.83 26.63
N CYS A 123 9.46 13.04 26.13
CA CYS A 123 9.10 14.22 25.34
C CYS A 123 9.18 15.54 26.11
N VAL A 124 8.77 15.56 27.37
CA VAL A 124 8.88 16.75 28.22
C VAL A 124 10.35 17.08 28.49
N LEU A 125 11.19 16.08 28.73
CA LEU A 125 12.64 16.22 28.92
C LEU A 125 13.33 16.78 27.69
N VAL A 126 13.00 16.24 26.52
CA VAL A 126 13.59 16.65 25.25
C VAL A 126 13.12 18.05 24.83
N LYS A 127 11.86 18.43 25.13
CA LYS A 127 11.34 19.79 24.95
C LYS A 127 11.99 20.79 25.91
N LYS A 128 12.10 20.49 27.21
CA LYS A 128 12.74 21.36 28.22
C LYS A 128 14.20 21.71 27.87
N ASN A 129 14.88 20.81 27.17
CA ASN A 129 16.28 21.00 26.77
C ASN A 129 16.44 21.53 25.33
N ASN A 130 15.35 21.95 24.67
CA ASN A 130 15.35 22.43 23.27
C ASN A 130 16.03 21.47 22.28
N LEU A 131 16.08 20.17 22.59
CA LEU A 131 16.81 19.20 21.78
C LEU A 131 16.15 19.03 20.41
N CYS A 132 14.82 19.13 20.32
CA CYS A 132 14.09 19.05 19.05
C CYS A 132 14.27 20.27 18.13
N GLN A 133 14.83 21.37 18.62
CA GLN A 133 15.21 22.51 17.78
C GLN A 133 16.50 22.22 16.98
N ARG A 134 17.26 21.19 17.37
CA ARG A 134 18.47 20.77 16.65
C ARG A 134 18.07 19.80 15.54
N LYS A 135 18.37 20.16 14.28
CA LYS A 135 18.11 19.31 13.09
C LYS A 135 18.54 17.85 13.27
N VAL A 136 19.67 17.61 13.93
CA VAL A 136 20.22 16.25 14.16
C VAL A 136 19.34 15.41 15.10
N LEU A 137 18.67 16.04 16.06
CA LEU A 137 17.88 15.35 17.09
C LEU A 137 16.37 15.39 16.81
N GLN A 138 15.95 16.21 15.85
CA GLN A 138 14.55 16.39 15.45
C GLN A 138 13.90 15.06 15.01
N GLN A 139 14.66 14.19 14.35
CA GLN A 139 14.20 12.84 13.97
C GLN A 139 13.98 11.91 15.16
N LEU A 140 14.91 11.92 16.13
CA LEU A 140 14.79 11.14 17.36
C LEU A 140 13.60 11.63 18.20
N CYS A 141 13.36 12.94 18.21
CA CYS A 141 12.19 13.56 18.83
C CYS A 141 10.87 13.10 18.20
N CYS A 142 10.71 13.20 16.89
CA CYS A 142 9.42 12.85 16.27
C CYS A 142 9.09 11.36 16.46
N ARG A 143 10.09 10.46 16.42
CA ARG A 143 9.86 9.02 16.71
C ARG A 143 9.44 8.73 18.14
N THR A 144 9.96 9.46 19.12
CA THR A 144 9.66 9.23 20.53
C THR A 144 8.43 10.01 21.02
N CYS A 145 8.05 11.10 20.34
CA CYS A 145 6.92 11.97 20.70
C CYS A 145 5.67 11.84 19.85
N SER A 146 5.77 11.30 18.63
CA SER A 146 4.60 10.95 17.81
C SER A 146 4.17 9.48 17.93
N LEU A 147 4.70 8.72 18.91
CA LEU A 147 4.16 7.39 19.22
C LEU A 147 2.86 7.53 20.03
N LYS A 148 1.74 7.68 19.32
CA LYS A 148 0.49 7.03 19.71
C LYS A 148 0.25 5.87 18.74
N GLY A 149 -0.17 4.74 19.32
CA GLY A 149 -0.36 3.46 18.64
C GLY A 149 -1.32 3.49 17.47
#